data_AF-A0A969E1F6-F1
#
_entry.id   AF-A0A969E1F6-F1
#
_cell.length_a   1.000
_cell.length_b   1.000
_cell.length_c   1.000
_cell.angle_alpha   90.00
_cell.angle_beta   90.00
_cell.angle_gamma   90.00
#
_symmetry.space_group_name_H-M   'P 1'
#
loop_
_entity.id
_entity.type
_entity.pdbx_description
1 polymer ?
#
loop_
_entity_poly.entity_id
_entity_poly.type
_entity_poly.pdbx_seq_one_letter_code
_entity_poly.pdbx_strand_id
1 'polypeptide(L)'
;MLFNKYVKVLTALYVVITLPYFAYNDIQNYWSLEKSGGQLQFDLITHKEALRKAVPKTARCIIMNDNSTFVFSYLIDKQGFIFDSSHLPPEWMNDMIDNKGARYFYCSNRKIDTSQAVKPFLDSLILQRGIINVYKLKSSQRRSNTD
;
A
#
# COMPACT_ATOMS: atom_id res chain seq x y z
N MET A 1 -2.00 46.05 37.32
CA MET A 1 -1.91 44.57 37.31
C MET A 1 -3.15 43.87 36.75
N LEU A 2 -4.37 44.28 37.10
CA LEU A 2 -5.63 43.64 36.66
C LEU A 2 -5.85 43.64 35.13
N PHE A 3 -5.58 44.75 34.45
CA PHE A 3 -5.69 44.85 32.98
C PHE A 3 -4.90 43.76 32.25
N ASN A 4 -3.69 43.47 32.72
CA ASN A 4 -2.80 42.46 32.16
C ASN A 4 -3.32 41.02 32.43
N LYS A 5 -4.12 40.81 33.48
CA LYS A 5 -4.77 39.54 33.78
C LYS A 5 -5.94 39.27 32.83
N TYR A 6 -6.79 40.27 32.56
CA TYR A 6 -7.91 40.13 31.63
C TYR A 6 -7.46 39.95 30.18
N VAL A 7 -6.43 40.68 29.74
CA VAL A 7 -5.84 40.50 28.40
C VAL A 7 -5.35 39.06 28.22
N LYS A 8 -4.62 38.50 29.19
CA LYS A 8 -4.16 37.09 29.13
C LYS A 8 -5.31 36.09 29.04
N VAL A 9 -6.39 36.29 29.82
CA VAL A 9 -7.57 35.41 29.79
C VAL A 9 -8.27 35.51 28.43
N LEU A 10 -8.44 36.72 27.89
CA LEU A 10 -9.06 36.91 26.58
C LEU A 10 -8.22 36.32 25.45
N THR A 11 -6.89 36.46 25.49
CA THR A 11 -6.00 35.80 24.52
C THR A 11 -6.10 34.28 24.62
N ALA A 12 -6.13 33.71 25.82
CA ALA A 12 -6.30 32.26 26.00
C ALA A 12 -7.64 31.77 25.44
N LEU A 13 -8.75 32.48 25.72
CA LEU A 13 -10.06 32.15 25.17
C LEU A 13 -10.09 32.24 23.64
N TYR A 14 -9.46 33.27 23.06
CA TYR A 14 -9.35 33.42 21.60
C TYR A 14 -8.59 32.25 20.97
N VAL A 15 -7.48 31.80 21.56
CA VAL A 15 -6.72 30.64 21.07
C VAL A 15 -7.56 29.37 21.16
N VAL A 16 -8.24 29.14 22.28
CA VAL A 16 -9.10 27.95 22.46
C VAL A 16 -10.24 27.90 21.44
N ILE A 17 -10.81 29.05 21.09
CA ILE A 17 -11.89 29.14 20.08
C ILE A 17 -11.35 28.97 18.66
N THR A 18 -10.17 29.51 18.36
CA THR A 18 -9.63 29.48 16.99
C THR A 18 -8.88 28.18 16.66
N LEU A 19 -8.28 27.51 17.64
CA LEU A 19 -7.61 26.22 17.47
C LEU A 19 -8.43 25.15 16.72
N PRO A 20 -9.69 24.84 17.09
CA PRO A 20 -10.47 23.81 16.39
C PRO A 20 -10.72 24.17 14.92
N TYR A 21 -10.82 25.46 14.58
CA TYR A 21 -10.98 25.90 13.19
C TYR A 21 -9.72 25.63 12.36
N PHE A 22 -8.54 25.99 12.89
CA PHE A 22 -7.27 25.69 12.22
C PHE A 22 -7.01 24.19 12.13
N ALA A 23 -7.26 23.45 13.21
CA ALA A 23 -7.13 22.00 13.23
C ALA A 23 -8.05 21.32 12.21
N TYR A 24 -9.29 21.80 12.05
CA TYR A 24 -10.21 21.32 11.03
C TYR A 24 -9.66 21.55 9.61
N ASN A 25 -9.18 22.76 9.31
CA ASN A 25 -8.67 23.07 7.98
C ASN A 25 -7.39 22.29 7.66
N ASP A 26 -6.49 22.12 8.64
CA ASP A 26 -5.29 21.30 8.47
C ASP A 26 -5.67 19.85 8.21
N ILE A 27 -6.60 19.28 8.99
CA ILE A 27 -6.97 17.88 8.83
C ILE A 27 -7.70 17.60 7.52
N GLN A 28 -8.45 18.55 6.95
CA GLN A 28 -9.08 18.35 5.64
C GLN A 28 -8.07 18.01 4.54
N ASN A 29 -6.86 18.60 4.59
CA ASN A 29 -5.80 18.25 3.65
C ASN A 29 -5.24 16.84 3.85
N TYR A 30 -5.30 16.30 5.08
CA TYR A 30 -4.93 14.91 5.38
C TYR A 30 -6.07 13.91 5.16
N TRP A 31 -7.31 14.36 4.96
CA TRP A 31 -8.43 13.48 4.61
C TRP A 31 -8.73 13.46 3.11
N SER A 32 -8.25 14.43 2.33
CA SER A 32 -8.33 14.33 0.88
C SER A 32 -7.39 13.23 0.38
N LEU A 33 -7.97 12.19 -0.21
CA LEU A 33 -7.25 10.99 -0.67
C LEU A 33 -6.10 11.31 -1.64
N GLU A 34 -6.20 12.41 -2.37
CA GLU A 34 -5.17 12.89 -3.29
C GLU A 34 -3.90 13.38 -2.55
N LYS A 35 -4.04 13.95 -1.35
CA LYS A 35 -2.93 14.55 -0.59
C LYS A 35 -2.38 13.65 0.50
N SER A 36 -3.21 12.81 1.12
CA SER A 36 -2.84 12.08 2.35
C SER A 36 -2.08 10.79 2.12
N GLY A 37 -2.23 10.20 0.94
CA GLY A 37 -1.68 8.88 0.67
C GLY A 37 -1.11 8.65 -0.72
N GLY A 38 -1.16 9.69 -1.55
CA GLY A 38 -0.79 9.63 -2.95
C GLY A 38 -1.67 8.67 -3.76
N GLN A 39 -1.28 8.48 -5.02
CA GLN A 39 -2.05 7.70 -5.99
C GLN A 39 -2.26 6.24 -5.56
N LEU A 40 -1.31 5.65 -4.83
CA LEU A 40 -1.44 4.27 -4.35
C LEU A 40 -2.64 4.09 -3.41
N GLN A 41 -2.76 4.94 -2.40
CA GLN A 41 -3.86 4.81 -1.43
C GLN A 41 -5.20 5.13 -2.08
N PHE A 42 -5.23 6.12 -2.97
CA PHE A 42 -6.42 6.43 -3.76
C PHE A 42 -6.88 5.22 -4.59
N ASP A 43 -5.99 4.61 -5.38
CA ASP A 43 -6.31 3.46 -6.23
C ASP A 43 -6.68 2.22 -5.39
N LEU A 44 -6.00 2.02 -4.26
CA LEU A 44 -6.27 0.93 -3.34
C LEU A 44 -7.67 1.03 -2.71
N ILE A 45 -8.08 2.23 -2.27
CA ILE A 45 -9.40 2.46 -1.67
C ILE A 45 -10.49 2.40 -2.76
N THR A 46 -10.26 3.06 -3.89
CA THR A 46 -11.21 3.13 -5.01
C THR A 46 -11.46 1.75 -5.63
N HIS A 47 -10.42 0.92 -5.75
CA HIS A 47 -10.51 -0.39 -6.39
C HIS A 47 -10.44 -1.57 -5.41
N LYS A 48 -10.64 -1.32 -4.10
CA LYS A 48 -10.52 -2.31 -3.03
C LYS A 48 -11.25 -3.62 -3.33
N GLU A 49 -12.51 -3.54 -3.74
CA GLU A 49 -13.34 -4.73 -3.99
C GLU A 49 -12.86 -5.53 -5.21
N ALA A 50 -12.36 -4.86 -6.26
CA ALA A 50 -11.78 -5.54 -7.40
C ALA A 50 -10.47 -6.26 -7.02
N LEU A 51 -9.60 -5.58 -6.25
CA LEU A 51 -8.34 -6.13 -5.76
C LEU A 51 -8.56 -7.31 -4.79
N ARG A 52 -9.60 -7.24 -3.95
CA ARG A 52 -10.05 -8.32 -3.05
C ARG A 52 -10.44 -9.57 -3.80
N LYS A 53 -11.21 -9.41 -4.88
CA LYS A 53 -11.76 -10.51 -5.69
C LYS A 53 -10.79 -11.05 -6.73
N ALA A 54 -9.68 -10.35 -6.99
CA ALA A 54 -8.70 -10.73 -8.02
C ALA A 54 -8.10 -12.13 -7.80
N VAL A 55 -7.93 -12.54 -6.54
CA VAL A 55 -7.31 -13.83 -6.18
C VAL A 55 -8.06 -14.49 -5.02
N PRO A 56 -7.96 -15.82 -4.85
CA PRO A 56 -8.62 -16.53 -3.75
C PRO A 56 -8.20 -15.98 -2.38
N LYS A 57 -9.13 -15.92 -1.43
CA LYS A 57 -8.89 -15.40 -0.07
C LYS A 57 -7.79 -16.15 0.69
N THR A 58 -7.69 -17.47 0.48
CA THR A 58 -6.72 -18.35 1.14
C THR A 58 -5.33 -18.30 0.52
N ALA A 59 -5.15 -17.59 -0.60
CA ALA A 59 -3.87 -17.55 -1.28
C ALA A 59 -2.87 -16.62 -0.59
N ARG A 60 -1.64 -17.09 -0.41
CA ARG A 60 -0.54 -16.25 0.06
C ARG A 60 -0.03 -15.36 -1.07
N CYS A 61 0.09 -14.08 -0.78
CA CYS A 61 0.47 -13.05 -1.74
C CYS A 61 1.82 -12.42 -1.36
N ILE A 62 2.57 -11.95 -2.35
CA ILE A 62 3.64 -10.97 -2.15
C ILE A 62 3.00 -9.60 -2.40
N ILE A 63 3.13 -8.66 -1.48
CA ILE A 63 2.50 -7.34 -1.52
C ILE A 63 3.61 -6.30 -1.38
N MET A 64 3.70 -5.39 -2.34
CA MET A 64 4.78 -4.40 -2.37
C MET A 64 4.30 -2.96 -2.29
N ASN A 65 5.26 -2.12 -1.91
CA ASN A 65 5.11 -0.67 -1.79
C ASN A 65 4.05 -0.29 -0.74
N ASP A 66 3.94 -1.09 0.31
CA ASP A 66 3.11 -0.79 1.47
C ASP A 66 3.97 -0.28 2.62
N ASN A 67 4.14 1.05 2.68
CA ASN A 67 4.90 1.71 3.76
C ASN A 67 4.27 1.52 5.15
N SER A 68 2.99 1.15 5.22
CA SER A 68 2.34 0.87 6.50
C SER A 68 2.60 -0.54 7.01
N THR A 69 3.18 -1.40 6.16
CA THR A 69 3.37 -2.85 6.36
C THR A 69 2.10 -3.68 6.61
N PHE A 70 0.91 -3.08 6.67
CA PHE A 70 -0.33 -3.78 7.02
C PHE A 70 -1.57 -3.30 6.25
N VAL A 71 -1.72 -1.99 6.01
CA VAL A 71 -2.95 -1.38 5.48
C VAL A 71 -3.31 -1.95 4.11
N PHE A 72 -2.33 -2.18 3.23
CA PHE A 72 -2.61 -2.76 1.92
C PHE A 72 -3.22 -4.15 2.10
N SER A 73 -2.52 -5.04 2.81
CA SER A 73 -2.98 -6.42 3.03
C SER A 73 -4.37 -6.50 3.68
N TYR A 74 -4.63 -5.60 4.65
CA TYR A 74 -5.91 -5.48 5.34
C TYR A 74 -7.02 -5.07 4.37
N LEU A 75 -6.78 -4.02 3.58
CA LEU A 75 -7.77 -3.51 2.63
C LEU A 75 -8.10 -4.54 1.55
N ILE A 76 -7.13 -5.31 1.06
CA ILE A 76 -7.38 -6.37 0.06
C ILE A 76 -7.79 -7.71 0.66
N ASP A 77 -7.90 -7.83 1.99
CA ASP A 77 -8.25 -9.08 2.69
C ASP A 77 -7.39 -10.26 2.20
N LYS A 78 -6.06 -10.08 2.23
CA LYS A 78 -5.08 -11.10 1.84
C LYS A 78 -3.99 -11.24 2.89
N GLN A 79 -3.55 -12.48 3.06
CA GLN A 79 -2.36 -12.81 3.84
C GLN A 79 -1.14 -12.90 2.92
N GLY A 80 0.03 -12.54 3.42
CA GLY A 80 1.19 -12.49 2.56
C GLY A 80 2.45 -11.94 3.17
N PHE A 81 3.41 -11.72 2.29
CA PHE A 81 4.69 -11.11 2.56
C PHE A 81 4.64 -9.67 2.09
N ILE A 82 4.88 -8.75 3.00
CA ILE A 82 4.73 -7.32 2.76
C ILE A 82 6.11 -6.71 2.77
N PHE A 83 6.41 -5.94 1.74
CA PHE A 83 7.67 -5.23 1.60
C PHE A 83 7.40 -3.75 1.42
N ASP A 84 8.01 -2.97 2.31
CA ASP A 84 8.33 -1.60 2.01
C ASP A 84 9.60 -1.57 1.13
N SER A 85 9.87 -0.44 0.48
CA SER A 85 10.98 -0.22 -0.46
C SER A 85 10.82 -0.78 -1.89
N SER A 86 11.64 -0.26 -2.79
CA SER A 86 11.68 -0.65 -4.21
C SER A 86 12.59 -1.86 -4.48
N HIS A 87 12.87 -2.66 -3.47
CA HIS A 87 13.83 -3.75 -3.55
C HIS A 87 13.15 -5.08 -3.22
N LEU A 88 13.20 -6.02 -4.16
CA LEU A 88 12.70 -7.38 -3.99
C LEU A 88 13.70 -8.36 -4.59
N PRO A 89 14.60 -8.93 -3.77
CA PRO A 89 15.61 -9.86 -4.24
C PRO A 89 15.01 -11.15 -4.83
N PRO A 90 15.56 -11.68 -5.94
CA PRO A 90 15.14 -12.95 -6.53
C PRO A 90 15.15 -14.13 -5.55
N GLU A 91 16.13 -14.19 -4.66
CA GLU A 91 16.27 -15.22 -3.63
C GLU A 91 15.09 -15.22 -2.65
N TRP A 92 14.57 -14.04 -2.29
CA TRP A 92 13.39 -13.93 -1.44
C TRP A 92 12.14 -14.36 -2.20
N MET A 93 12.04 -14.00 -3.49
CA MET A 93 10.94 -14.48 -4.32
C MET A 93 10.92 -16.01 -4.44
N ASN A 94 12.07 -16.64 -4.66
CA ASN A 94 12.21 -18.09 -4.68
C ASN A 94 11.69 -18.71 -3.38
N ASP A 95 12.21 -18.28 -2.23
CA ASP A 95 11.80 -18.81 -0.93
C ASP A 95 10.30 -18.60 -0.68
N MET A 96 9.78 -17.42 -0.98
CA MET A 96 8.36 -17.12 -0.78
C MET A 96 7.46 -17.98 -1.65
N ILE A 97 7.82 -18.21 -2.92
CA ILE A 97 7.00 -18.98 -3.86
C ILE A 97 7.09 -20.48 -3.55
N ASP A 98 8.30 -21.00 -3.42
CA ASP A 98 8.55 -22.44 -3.40
C ASP A 98 8.41 -23.00 -1.98
N ASN A 99 8.98 -22.34 -0.97
CA ASN A 99 8.96 -22.83 0.41
C ASN A 99 7.77 -22.30 1.20
N LYS A 100 7.36 -21.05 0.96
CA LYS A 100 6.29 -20.40 1.73
C LYS A 100 4.96 -20.30 0.98
N GLY A 101 4.87 -20.81 -0.24
CA GLY A 101 3.61 -21.00 -0.96
C GLY A 101 2.96 -19.73 -1.50
N ALA A 102 3.71 -18.66 -1.74
CA ALA A 102 3.19 -17.48 -2.43
C ALA A 102 2.77 -17.85 -3.87
N ARG A 103 1.62 -17.33 -4.30
CA ARG A 103 1.03 -17.63 -5.62
C ARG A 103 0.70 -16.38 -6.43
N TYR A 104 0.61 -15.24 -5.78
CA TYR A 104 0.22 -13.98 -6.40
C TYR A 104 1.09 -12.83 -5.94
N PHE A 105 1.22 -11.81 -6.77
CA PHE A 105 2.04 -10.64 -6.53
C PHE A 105 1.26 -9.36 -6.81
N TYR A 106 1.12 -8.52 -5.79
CA TYR A 106 0.51 -7.19 -5.86
C TYR A 106 1.62 -6.15 -5.88
N CYS A 107 1.72 -5.38 -6.96
CA CYS A 107 2.75 -4.38 -7.13
C CYS A 107 2.20 -3.10 -7.73
N SER A 108 2.56 -1.96 -7.15
CA SER A 108 2.25 -0.64 -7.68
C SER A 108 3.46 0.09 -8.26
N ASN A 109 4.65 -0.53 -8.20
CA ASN A 109 5.89 0.09 -8.64
C ASN A 109 6.42 -0.58 -9.91
N ARG A 110 6.34 0.16 -11.03
CA ARG A 110 6.79 -0.33 -12.34
C ARG A 110 8.27 -0.68 -12.42
N LYS A 111 9.11 -0.04 -11.59
CA LYS A 111 10.54 -0.37 -11.55
C LYS A 111 10.79 -1.78 -11.05
N ILE A 112 9.84 -2.36 -10.31
CA ILE A 112 9.97 -3.69 -9.72
C ILE A 112 9.36 -4.74 -10.66
N ASP A 113 8.09 -4.59 -11.05
CA ASP A 113 7.40 -5.60 -11.87
C ASP A 113 7.96 -5.71 -13.30
N THR A 114 8.66 -4.68 -13.80
CA THR A 114 9.38 -4.73 -15.08
C THR A 114 10.87 -5.07 -14.94
N SER A 115 11.39 -5.20 -13.71
CA SER A 115 12.79 -5.51 -13.49
C SER A 115 13.16 -6.90 -14.02
N GLN A 116 14.38 -7.02 -14.55
CA GLN A 116 14.91 -8.32 -14.98
C GLN A 116 15.02 -9.33 -13.82
N ALA A 117 15.10 -8.84 -12.59
CA ALA A 117 15.13 -9.65 -11.37
C ALA A 117 13.77 -10.31 -11.10
N VAL A 118 12.64 -9.60 -11.26
CA VAL A 118 11.31 -10.08 -10.89
C VAL A 118 10.56 -10.71 -12.06
N LYS A 119 10.79 -10.23 -13.28
CA LYS A 119 10.10 -10.70 -14.49
C LYS A 119 10.11 -12.23 -14.69
N PRO A 120 11.20 -12.97 -14.39
CA PRO A 120 11.21 -14.44 -14.50
C PRO A 120 10.19 -15.15 -13.60
N PHE A 121 9.74 -14.51 -12.52
CA PHE A 121 8.78 -15.06 -11.56
C PHE A 121 7.32 -14.81 -11.97
N LEU A 122 7.06 -13.89 -12.88
CA LEU A 122 5.70 -13.51 -13.28
C LEU A 122 5.19 -14.46 -14.38
N ASP A 123 4.02 -15.04 -14.16
CA ASP A 123 3.33 -15.93 -15.11
C ASP A 123 2.42 -15.11 -16.03
N SER A 124 1.39 -14.49 -15.45
CA SER A 124 0.41 -13.68 -16.19
C SER A 124 -0.13 -12.53 -15.33
N LEU A 125 -0.53 -11.44 -15.99
CA LEU A 125 -1.27 -10.35 -15.36
C LEU A 125 -2.72 -10.78 -15.18
N ILE A 126 -3.22 -10.74 -13.95
CA ILE A 126 -4.60 -11.10 -13.58
C ILE A 126 -5.49 -9.86 -13.63
N LEU A 127 -5.00 -8.76 -13.06
CA LEU A 127 -5.76 -7.54 -12.91
C LEU A 127 -4.81 -6.34 -12.91
N GLN A 128 -5.22 -5.27 -13.59
CA GLN A 128 -4.64 -3.94 -13.45
C GLN A 128 -5.75 -2.96 -13.08
N ARG A 129 -5.57 -2.22 -11.99
CA ARG A 129 -6.49 -1.18 -11.51
C ARG A 129 -5.68 -0.01 -10.96
N GLY A 130 -5.87 1.16 -11.56
CA GLY A 130 -4.99 2.29 -11.32
C GLY A 130 -3.52 1.90 -11.58
N ILE A 131 -2.65 2.21 -10.63
CA ILE A 131 -1.24 1.84 -10.67
C ILE A 131 -0.95 0.40 -10.19
N ILE A 132 -1.93 -0.28 -9.58
CA ILE A 132 -1.74 -1.60 -8.96
C ILE A 132 -1.94 -2.71 -10.00
N ASN A 133 -0.92 -3.54 -10.15
CA ASN A 133 -0.94 -4.77 -10.93
C ASN A 133 -0.97 -5.98 -10.00
N VAL A 134 -1.78 -6.97 -10.38
CA VAL A 134 -1.88 -8.27 -9.73
C VAL A 134 -1.41 -9.33 -10.71
N TYR A 135 -0.34 -10.03 -10.37
CA TYR A 135 0.24 -11.08 -11.19
C TYR A 135 0.06 -12.44 -10.55
N LYS A 136 -0.06 -13.47 -11.39
CA LYS A 136 0.17 -14.85 -11.01
C LYS A 136 1.68 -15.14 -11.00
N LEU A 137 2.14 -15.91 -10.03
CA LEU A 137 3.55 -16.32 -9.91
C LEU A 137 3.80 -17.70 -10.51
N LYS A 138 4.96 -17.88 -11.15
CA LYS A 138 5.44 -19.17 -11.65
C LYS A 138 6.03 -19.99 -10.50
N SER A 139 5.70 -21.27 -10.41
CA SER A 139 6.42 -22.23 -9.56
C SER A 139 7.82 -22.52 -10.11
N SER A 140 8.74 -23.03 -9.28
CA SER A 140 10.07 -23.47 -9.73
C SER A 140 10.02 -24.42 -10.93
N GLN A 141 9.12 -25.43 -10.90
CA GLN A 141 8.92 -26.38 -12.00
C GLN A 141 8.53 -25.74 -13.34
N ARG A 142 7.83 -24.60 -13.32
CA ARG A 142 7.48 -23.88 -14.56
C ARG A 142 8.61 -22.99 -15.07
N ARG A 143 9.54 -22.59 -14.21
CA ARG A 143 10.66 -21.73 -14.60
C ARG A 143 11.75 -22.54 -15.31
N SER A 144 12.03 -23.75 -14.86
CA SER A 144 13.02 -24.67 -15.48
C SER A 144 12.66 -25.17 -16.88
N ASN A 145 11.38 -25.09 -17.29
CA ASN A 145 10.92 -25.55 -18.60
C ASN A 145 10.88 -24.43 -19.66
N THR A 146 11.41 -23.25 -19.34
CA THR A 146 11.44 -22.08 -20.24
C THR A 146 12.85 -21.73 -20.73
N ASP A 147 13.83 -22.58 -20.40
CA ASP A 147 15.19 -22.58 -20.96
C ASP A 147 15.26 -23.59 -22.12
#